data_AF-A0A1A8GBW7-F1
#
_entry.id   AF-A0A1A8GBW7-F1
#
_cell.length_a   1.000
_cell.length_b   1.000
_cell.length_c   1.000
_cell.angle_alpha   90.00
_cell.angle_beta   90.00
_cell.angle_gamma   90.00
#
_symmetry.space_group_name_H-M   'P 1'
#
loop_
_entity.id
_entity.type
_entity.pdbx_description
1 polymer ?
#
loop_
_entity_poly.entity_id
_entity_poly.type
_entity_poly.pdbx_seq_one_letter_code
_entity_poly.pdbx_strand_id
1 'polypeptide(L)'
;PEGKSGDEGDPGLPGVKGMLGNKGAPGDAGDPGPCGPSEKLKLGHLLVKHSQSNVVPQCPENMTPLWRGYSLLYLEGQERAHPQDLGQAGSCVPMFYTMPFSVCGVSGCHYASRNDKTYWLSTMEKAPNRPFDGHVIRNHISRCVVCEAPASAVALHD
;
A
#
# COMPACT_ATOMS: atom_id res chain seq x y z
N PRO A 1 -4.95 79.21 93.95
CA PRO A 1 -6.05 78.33 93.52
C PRO A 1 -5.68 77.64 92.20
N GLU A 2 -5.57 76.31 92.22
CA GLU A 2 -5.17 75.50 91.07
C GLU A 2 -6.36 75.34 90.10
N GLY A 3 -6.15 75.62 88.81
CA GLY A 3 -7.21 75.63 87.80
C GLY A 3 -7.74 74.23 87.51
N LYS A 4 -9.06 74.12 87.29
CA LYS A 4 -9.69 72.85 86.92
C LYS A 4 -9.10 72.34 85.59
N SER A 5 -8.72 71.07 85.54
CA SER A 5 -8.31 70.42 84.28
C SER A 5 -9.45 70.49 83.27
N GLY A 6 -9.11 70.78 82.02
CA GLY A 6 -10.06 70.83 80.92
C GLY A 6 -10.66 69.45 80.64
N ASP A 7 -11.87 69.45 80.12
CA ASP A 7 -12.59 68.22 79.78
C ASP A 7 -11.86 67.44 78.66
N GLU A 8 -11.93 66.11 78.73
CA GLU A 8 -11.32 65.22 77.75
C GLU A 8 -11.98 65.40 76.38
N GLY A 9 -11.15 65.49 75.32
CA GLY A 9 -11.65 65.74 73.96
C GLY A 9 -12.45 64.56 73.40
N ASP A 10 -13.37 64.86 72.49
CA ASP A 10 -14.24 63.85 71.89
C ASP A 10 -13.43 62.78 71.10
N PRO A 11 -13.88 61.51 71.09
CA PRO A 11 -13.24 60.46 70.32
C PRO A 11 -13.20 60.77 68.81
N GLY A 12 -12.08 60.44 68.17
CA GLY A 12 -11.90 60.64 66.74
C GLY A 12 -12.88 59.85 65.87
N LEU A 13 -13.19 60.37 64.68
CA LEU A 13 -14.11 59.72 63.75
C LEU A 13 -13.57 58.37 63.25
N PRO A 14 -14.43 57.35 63.03
CA PRO A 14 -14.02 56.07 62.46
C PRO A 14 -13.39 56.21 61.07
N GLY A 15 -12.38 55.39 60.78
CA GLY A 15 -11.70 55.39 59.49
C GLY A 15 -12.59 54.93 58.33
N VAL A 16 -12.36 55.49 57.14
CA VAL A 16 -13.07 55.11 55.91
C VAL A 16 -12.74 53.68 55.49
N LYS A 17 -13.76 52.92 55.10
CA LYS A 17 -13.60 51.54 54.60
C LYS A 17 -12.87 51.52 53.25
N GLY A 18 -11.91 50.62 53.11
CA GLY A 18 -11.12 50.48 51.89
C GLY A 18 -11.95 50.06 50.66
N MET A 19 -11.47 50.42 49.47
CA MET A 19 -12.11 50.08 48.20
C MET A 19 -12.02 48.58 47.90
N LEU A 20 -13.04 48.04 47.21
CA LEU A 20 -13.04 46.64 46.75
C LEU A 20 -12.06 46.45 45.60
N GLY A 21 -11.27 45.37 45.64
CA GLY A 21 -10.29 45.04 44.60
C GLY A 21 -10.91 44.62 43.27
N ASN A 22 -10.16 44.80 42.18
CA ASN A 22 -10.60 44.43 40.83
C ASN A 22 -10.58 42.90 40.61
N LYS A 23 -11.46 42.40 39.73
CA LYS A 23 -11.48 40.99 39.32
C LYS A 23 -10.24 40.65 38.48
N GLY A 24 -9.66 39.46 38.69
CA GLY A 24 -8.51 38.97 37.92
C GLY A 24 -8.82 38.71 36.44
N ALA A 25 -7.77 38.63 35.63
CA ALA A 25 -7.86 38.34 34.20
C ALA A 25 -8.35 36.90 33.93
N PRO A 26 -8.97 36.64 32.76
CA PRO A 26 -9.26 35.27 32.30
C PRO A 26 -7.97 34.44 32.20
N GLY A 27 -8.08 33.13 32.46
CA GLY A 27 -6.95 32.20 32.34
C GLY A 27 -6.58 31.91 30.88
N ASP A 28 -5.39 31.35 30.70
CA ASP A 28 -4.86 30.98 29.38
C ASP A 28 -5.65 29.84 28.72
N ALA A 29 -5.57 29.76 27.39
CA ALA A 29 -6.17 28.67 26.64
C ALA A 29 -5.46 27.34 26.95
N GLY A 30 -6.22 26.24 26.99
CA GLY A 30 -5.67 24.91 27.19
C GLY A 30 -4.88 24.39 25.99
N ASP A 31 -4.04 23.39 26.23
CA ASP A 31 -3.22 22.77 25.20
C ASP A 31 -4.06 22.10 24.09
N PRO A 32 -3.58 22.07 22.83
CA PRO A 32 -4.20 21.30 21.77
C PRO A 32 -4.36 19.82 22.12
N GLY A 33 -5.47 19.22 21.69
CA GLY A 33 -5.72 17.79 21.87
C GLY A 33 -4.75 16.91 21.06
N PRO A 34 -4.65 15.60 21.40
CA PRO A 34 -3.79 14.67 20.68
C PRO A 34 -4.21 14.48 19.22
N CYS A 35 -3.24 14.21 18.35
CA CYS A 35 -3.50 13.84 16.95
C CYS A 35 -4.38 12.59 16.88
N GLY A 36 -5.34 12.58 15.94
CA GLY A 36 -6.19 11.41 15.67
C GLY A 36 -5.40 10.20 15.14
N PRO A 37 -6.00 9.00 15.12
CA PRO A 37 -5.35 7.80 14.63
C PRO A 37 -4.96 7.95 13.15
N SER A 38 -3.68 7.76 12.84
CA SER A 38 -3.25 7.58 11.45
C SER A 38 -3.61 6.16 11.03
N GLU A 39 -4.71 5.99 10.30
CA GLU A 39 -4.87 4.75 9.54
C GLU A 39 -3.68 4.67 8.58
N LYS A 40 -2.89 3.60 8.68
CA LYS A 40 -1.79 3.32 7.73
C LYS A 40 -2.41 3.28 6.34
N LEU A 41 -2.24 4.37 5.60
CA LEU A 41 -2.78 4.54 4.27
C LEU A 41 -2.27 3.37 3.41
N LYS A 42 -3.16 2.47 3.00
CA LYS A 42 -2.84 1.41 2.04
C LYS A 42 -2.76 2.04 0.66
N LEU A 43 -1.57 2.46 0.23
CA LEU A 43 -1.37 3.16 -1.05
C LEU A 43 -1.61 2.28 -2.30
N GLY A 44 -2.04 1.02 -2.15
CA GLY A 44 -2.34 0.14 -3.29
C GLY A 44 -1.11 -0.28 -4.10
N HIS A 45 0.10 -0.18 -3.54
CA HIS A 45 1.31 -0.66 -4.19
C HIS A 45 1.30 -2.18 -4.29
N LEU A 46 1.81 -2.69 -5.41
CA LEU A 46 1.90 -4.12 -5.68
C LEU A 46 3.35 -4.55 -5.79
N LEU A 47 3.65 -5.72 -5.21
CA LEU A 47 4.86 -6.46 -5.48
C LEU A 47 4.50 -7.74 -6.22
N VAL A 48 5.20 -8.02 -7.32
CA VAL A 48 5.09 -9.29 -8.04
C VAL A 48 6.35 -10.10 -7.83
N LYS A 49 6.21 -11.38 -7.52
CA LYS A 49 7.33 -12.30 -7.33
C LYS A 49 7.14 -13.54 -8.17
N HIS A 50 8.15 -13.86 -8.97
CA HIS A 50 8.23 -15.07 -9.80
C HIS A 50 9.18 -16.07 -9.13
N SER A 51 8.79 -17.34 -9.10
CA SER A 51 9.57 -18.38 -8.40
C SER A 51 10.64 -19.05 -9.28
N GLN A 52 10.50 -18.98 -10.60
CA GLN A 52 11.26 -19.82 -11.55
C GLN A 52 11.19 -21.31 -11.18
N SER A 53 10.05 -21.73 -10.62
CA SER A 53 9.74 -23.10 -10.20
C SER A 53 8.25 -23.40 -10.39
N ASN A 54 7.86 -24.66 -10.28
CA ASN A 54 6.45 -25.05 -10.33
C ASN A 54 5.72 -24.81 -8.97
N VAL A 55 6.42 -24.24 -7.98
CA VAL A 55 5.92 -23.93 -6.64
C VAL A 55 5.64 -22.42 -6.52
N VAL A 56 4.46 -22.07 -6.02
CA VAL A 56 4.08 -20.66 -5.82
C VAL A 56 5.00 -20.02 -4.76
N PRO A 57 5.66 -18.88 -5.06
CA PRO A 57 6.51 -18.21 -4.08
C PRO A 57 5.66 -17.56 -2.98
N GLN A 58 6.25 -17.39 -1.80
CA GLN A 58 5.62 -16.65 -0.71
C GLN A 58 5.87 -15.15 -0.84
N CYS A 59 4.86 -14.35 -0.46
CA CYS A 59 5.01 -12.92 -0.25
C CYS A 59 6.01 -12.65 0.88
N PRO A 60 6.83 -11.58 0.78
CA PRO A 60 7.69 -11.14 1.88
C PRO A 60 6.91 -10.81 3.17
N GLU A 61 7.62 -10.68 4.28
CA GLU A 61 7.04 -10.30 5.56
C GLU A 61 6.25 -8.98 5.46
N ASN A 62 5.14 -8.91 6.21
CA ASN A 62 4.25 -7.74 6.25
C ASN A 62 3.56 -7.38 4.92
N MET A 63 3.54 -8.29 3.94
CA MET A 63 2.78 -8.15 2.70
C MET A 63 1.67 -9.19 2.60
N THR A 64 0.50 -8.76 2.13
CA THR A 64 -0.68 -9.64 2.01
C THR A 64 -0.73 -10.25 0.61
N PRO A 65 -0.84 -11.58 0.44
CA PRO A 65 -1.04 -12.17 -0.87
C PRO A 65 -2.42 -11.79 -1.43
N LEU A 66 -2.46 -11.30 -2.67
CA LEU A 66 -3.69 -10.98 -3.37
C LEU A 66 -4.13 -12.15 -4.27
N TRP A 67 -3.25 -12.63 -5.14
CA TRP A 67 -3.50 -13.83 -5.95
C TRP A 67 -2.22 -14.57 -6.33
N ARG A 68 -2.41 -15.76 -6.88
CA ARG A 68 -1.35 -16.68 -7.31
C ARG A 68 -1.61 -17.05 -8.76
N GLY A 69 -0.54 -17.27 -9.54
CA GLY A 69 -0.68 -17.48 -10.96
C GLY A 69 0.51 -18.18 -11.62
N TYR A 70 0.60 -17.97 -12.92
CA TYR A 70 1.67 -18.40 -13.82
C TYR A 70 2.36 -17.17 -14.40
N SER A 71 3.65 -17.31 -14.63
CA SER A 71 4.54 -16.19 -14.98
C SER A 71 4.56 -15.94 -16.48
N LEU A 72 3.70 -15.04 -16.95
CA LEU A 72 3.63 -14.61 -18.34
C LEU A 72 4.78 -13.62 -18.65
N LEU A 73 5.51 -13.86 -19.73
CA LEU A 73 6.60 -12.99 -20.17
C LEU A 73 6.15 -12.08 -21.31
N TYR A 74 5.64 -12.65 -22.41
CA TYR A 74 5.08 -11.88 -23.52
C TYR A 74 4.12 -12.71 -24.38
N LEU A 75 3.25 -12.02 -25.10
CA LEU A 75 2.34 -12.58 -26.09
C LEU A 75 2.85 -12.23 -27.49
N GLU A 76 2.74 -13.13 -28.44
CA GLU A 76 3.07 -12.89 -29.85
C GLU A 76 1.82 -13.17 -30.69
N GLY A 77 1.22 -12.12 -31.22
CA GLY A 77 0.03 -12.19 -32.07
C GLY A 77 0.28 -11.48 -33.40
N GLN A 78 -0.05 -12.12 -34.53
CA GLN A 78 0.25 -11.59 -35.87
C GLN A 78 1.74 -11.19 -36.01
N GLU A 79 2.65 -12.03 -35.50
CA GLU A 79 4.10 -11.78 -35.51
C GLU A 79 4.56 -10.52 -34.73
N ARG A 80 3.69 -9.96 -33.87
CA ARG A 80 4.01 -8.82 -33.01
C ARG A 80 4.06 -9.21 -31.54
N ALA A 81 5.21 -8.98 -30.92
CA ALA A 81 5.42 -9.20 -29.51
C ALA A 81 4.80 -8.08 -28.65
N HIS A 82 4.12 -8.48 -27.58
CA HIS A 82 3.52 -7.62 -26.57
C HIS A 82 4.05 -8.05 -25.20
N PRO A 83 5.18 -7.46 -24.74
CA PRO A 83 5.83 -7.83 -23.50
C PRO A 83 5.05 -7.38 -22.27
N GLN A 84 5.17 -8.15 -21.19
CA GLN A 84 4.72 -7.78 -19.85
C GLN A 84 5.94 -7.53 -18.97
N ASP A 85 5.92 -6.43 -18.24
CA ASP A 85 6.91 -6.15 -17.21
C ASP A 85 6.73 -7.15 -16.07
N LEU A 86 7.80 -7.91 -15.76
CA LEU A 86 7.82 -8.90 -14.68
C LEU A 86 7.69 -8.26 -13.28
N GLY A 87 7.89 -6.95 -13.16
CA GLY A 87 7.57 -6.19 -11.95
C GLY A 87 6.08 -5.86 -11.80
N GLN A 88 5.27 -6.03 -12.85
CA GLN A 88 3.86 -5.62 -12.89
C GLN A 88 2.90 -6.79 -12.79
N ALA A 89 1.73 -6.53 -12.20
CA ALA A 89 0.69 -7.53 -11.94
C ALA A 89 0.23 -8.30 -13.19
N GLY A 90 0.31 -7.70 -14.38
CA GLY A 90 -0.06 -8.32 -15.65
C GLY A 90 0.79 -9.54 -16.03
N SER A 91 2.02 -9.63 -15.53
CA SER A 91 2.88 -10.80 -15.71
C SER A 91 2.48 -12.00 -14.87
N CYS A 92 1.57 -11.85 -13.89
CA CYS A 92 1.14 -12.94 -13.03
C CYS A 92 -0.34 -13.30 -13.27
N VAL A 93 -0.58 -14.16 -14.26
CA VAL A 93 -1.95 -14.52 -14.68
C VAL A 93 -2.49 -15.73 -13.88
N PRO A 94 -3.72 -15.68 -13.34
CA PRO A 94 -4.23 -16.75 -12.48
C PRO A 94 -4.34 -18.12 -13.14
N MET A 95 -4.63 -18.14 -14.44
CA MET A 95 -4.87 -19.34 -15.22
C MET A 95 -3.87 -19.45 -16.37
N PHE A 96 -3.30 -20.65 -16.52
CA PHE A 96 -2.43 -20.97 -17.66
C PHE A 96 -3.27 -21.48 -18.83
N TYR A 97 -2.99 -20.91 -20.01
CA TYR A 97 -3.42 -21.44 -21.30
C TYR A 97 -2.28 -21.25 -22.29
N THR A 98 -2.07 -22.21 -23.18
CA THR A 98 -1.09 -22.06 -24.27
C THR A 98 -1.46 -20.91 -25.21
N MET A 99 -2.77 -20.61 -25.33
CA MET A 99 -3.33 -19.49 -26.06
C MET A 99 -4.39 -18.76 -25.21
N PRO A 100 -4.00 -17.80 -24.35
CA PRO A 100 -4.89 -17.07 -23.44
C PRO A 100 -5.58 -15.85 -24.09
N PHE A 101 -5.53 -15.69 -25.41
CA PHE A 101 -6.15 -14.57 -26.11
C PHE A 101 -6.78 -14.99 -27.44
N SER A 102 -7.67 -14.15 -27.95
CA SER A 102 -8.27 -14.26 -29.29
C SER A 102 -8.01 -12.98 -30.06
N VAL A 103 -7.88 -13.09 -31.39
CA VAL A 103 -7.70 -11.95 -32.27
C VAL A 103 -9.00 -11.69 -33.02
N CYS A 104 -9.52 -10.46 -32.91
CA CYS A 104 -10.75 -10.04 -33.58
C CYS A 104 -10.46 -9.13 -34.76
N GLY A 105 -11.05 -9.45 -35.91
CA GLY A 105 -11.07 -8.60 -37.10
C GLY A 105 -12.49 -8.22 -37.48
N VAL A 106 -12.66 -7.69 -38.69
CA VAL A 106 -13.97 -7.22 -39.18
C VAL A 106 -14.96 -8.37 -39.39
N SER A 107 -14.48 -9.55 -39.76
CA SER A 107 -15.29 -10.74 -40.06
C SER A 107 -15.54 -11.65 -38.86
N GLY A 108 -15.11 -11.25 -37.66
CA GLY A 108 -15.25 -12.03 -36.43
C GLY A 108 -13.94 -12.26 -35.68
N CYS A 109 -14.02 -13.06 -34.62
CA CYS A 109 -12.89 -13.40 -33.76
C CYS A 109 -12.40 -14.82 -34.01
N HIS A 110 -11.08 -14.98 -34.02
CA HIS A 110 -10.42 -16.27 -34.17
C HIS A 110 -9.67 -16.62 -32.89
N TYR A 111 -9.97 -17.79 -32.33
CA TYR A 111 -9.31 -18.33 -31.14
C TYR A 111 -8.41 -19.49 -31.53
N ALA A 112 -7.13 -19.44 -31.14
CA ALA A 112 -6.14 -20.50 -31.38
C ALA A 112 -6.13 -21.06 -32.82
N SER A 113 -6.52 -20.26 -33.81
CA SER A 113 -6.68 -20.68 -35.23
C SER A 113 -5.53 -20.19 -36.11
N ARG A 114 -4.55 -19.53 -35.52
CA ARG A 114 -3.37 -18.94 -36.18
C ARG A 114 -2.10 -19.41 -35.48
N ASN A 115 -0.94 -19.14 -36.08
CA ASN A 115 0.37 -19.47 -35.52
C ASN A 115 0.85 -18.46 -34.46
N ASP A 116 -0.08 -17.96 -33.66
CA ASP A 116 0.19 -17.07 -32.54
C ASP A 116 0.85 -17.86 -31.40
N LYS A 117 1.64 -17.19 -30.55
CA LYS A 117 2.43 -17.84 -29.50
C LYS A 117 2.32 -17.10 -28.18
N THR A 118 2.59 -17.82 -27.09
CA THR A 118 2.79 -17.23 -25.77
C THR A 118 4.06 -17.73 -25.14
N TYR A 119 4.72 -16.83 -24.41
CA TYR A 119 5.99 -17.09 -23.76
C TYR A 119 5.85 -16.85 -22.27
N TRP A 120 6.38 -17.78 -21.51
CA TRP A 120 6.23 -17.85 -20.06
C TRP A 120 7.61 -18.02 -19.44
N LEU A 121 7.85 -17.44 -18.27
CA LEU A 121 9.05 -17.76 -17.52
C LEU A 121 9.05 -19.25 -17.19
N SER A 122 10.19 -19.90 -17.44
CA SER A 122 10.32 -21.33 -17.22
C SER A 122 10.74 -21.66 -15.79
N THR A 123 10.56 -22.92 -15.42
CA THR A 123 11.26 -23.49 -14.25
C THR A 123 12.69 -23.88 -14.59
N MET A 124 13.43 -24.36 -13.57
CA MET A 124 14.74 -24.99 -13.73
C MET A 124 14.68 -26.48 -14.16
N GLU A 125 13.49 -27.05 -14.39
CA GLU A 125 13.33 -28.42 -14.88
C GLU A 125 13.98 -28.60 -16.27
N LYS A 126 14.61 -29.75 -16.54
CA LYS A 126 15.32 -29.99 -17.79
C LYS A 126 14.37 -29.90 -18.99
N ALA A 127 14.69 -29.03 -19.94
CA ALA A 127 13.90 -28.91 -21.16
C ALA A 127 13.86 -30.24 -21.93
N PRO A 128 12.68 -30.71 -22.35
CA PRO A 128 12.57 -31.90 -23.19
C PRO A 128 13.11 -31.61 -24.59
N ASN A 129 13.66 -32.64 -25.25
CA ASN A 129 14.29 -32.52 -26.57
C ASN A 129 13.29 -32.35 -27.73
N ARG A 130 11.99 -32.34 -27.43
CA ARG A 130 10.91 -32.21 -28.41
C ARG A 130 9.77 -31.38 -27.79
N PRO A 131 8.92 -30.75 -28.62
CA PRO A 131 7.69 -30.14 -28.13
C PRO A 131 6.86 -31.12 -27.31
N PHE A 132 6.20 -30.59 -26.29
CA PHE A 132 5.44 -31.34 -25.31
C PHE A 132 4.12 -30.63 -25.03
N ASP A 133 3.11 -31.42 -24.65
CA ASP A 133 1.74 -30.98 -24.48
C ASP A 133 1.10 -31.56 -23.21
N GLY A 134 -0.11 -31.10 -22.92
CA GLY A 134 -0.89 -31.58 -21.79
C GLY A 134 -0.30 -31.22 -20.42
N HIS A 135 -0.47 -32.13 -19.45
CA HIS A 135 -0.19 -31.83 -18.03
C HIS A 135 1.28 -31.61 -17.73
N VAL A 136 2.21 -32.18 -18.52
CA VAL A 136 3.65 -32.02 -18.29
C VAL A 136 4.10 -30.57 -18.46
N ILE A 137 3.34 -29.75 -19.22
CA ILE A 137 3.61 -28.32 -19.36
C ILE A 137 3.73 -27.64 -18.00
N ARG A 138 2.84 -27.99 -17.05
CA ARG A 138 2.81 -27.36 -15.73
C ARG A 138 4.14 -27.42 -14.98
N ASN A 139 4.93 -28.48 -15.18
CA ASN A 139 6.23 -28.63 -14.53
C ASN A 139 7.27 -27.65 -15.06
N HIS A 140 7.07 -27.10 -16.25
CA HIS A 140 8.01 -26.21 -16.92
C HIS A 140 7.62 -24.73 -16.84
N ILE A 141 6.44 -24.39 -16.31
CA ILE A 141 5.97 -23.00 -16.20
C ILE A 141 6.18 -22.46 -14.78
N SER A 142 6.93 -21.36 -14.66
CA SER A 142 7.16 -20.66 -13.40
C SER A 142 5.86 -20.16 -12.77
N ARG A 143 5.71 -20.37 -11.46
CA ARG A 143 4.63 -19.79 -10.65
C ARG A 143 4.98 -18.41 -10.12
N CYS A 144 3.95 -17.62 -9.85
CA CYS A 144 4.07 -16.27 -9.32
C CYS A 144 3.02 -15.98 -8.24
N VAL A 145 3.26 -14.94 -7.46
CA VAL A 145 2.33 -14.36 -6.50
C VAL A 145 2.34 -12.84 -6.66
N VAL A 146 1.17 -12.21 -6.48
CA VAL A 146 1.04 -10.76 -6.34
C VAL A 146 0.66 -10.42 -4.92
N CYS A 147 1.38 -9.46 -4.34
CA CYS A 147 1.28 -9.07 -2.95
C CYS A 147 0.92 -7.58 -2.83
N GLU A 148 0.07 -7.24 -1.87
CA GLU A 148 -0.12 -5.86 -1.42
C GLU A 148 1.12 -5.42 -0.62
N ALA A 149 1.79 -4.38 -1.09
CA ALA A 149 3.02 -3.85 -0.53
C ALA A 149 2.77 -2.49 0.16
N PRO A 150 3.54 -2.16 1.22
CA PRO A 150 3.43 -0.87 1.90
C PRO A 150 3.99 0.31 1.08
N ALA A 151 4.85 0.05 0.10
CA ALA A 151 5.51 1.04 -0.76
C ALA A 151 5.90 0.42 -2.11
N SER A 152 6.23 1.26 -3.11
CA SER A 152 6.76 0.81 -4.40
C SER A 152 8.11 0.11 -4.24
N ALA A 153 8.29 -1.01 -4.94
CA ALA A 153 9.58 -1.68 -5.07
C ALA A 153 10.34 -1.17 -6.31
N VAL A 154 11.67 -1.10 -6.23
CA VAL A 154 12.57 -0.71 -7.32
C VAL A 154 13.76 -1.66 -7.34
N ALA A 155 14.25 -2.00 -8.54
CA ALA A 155 15.49 -2.75 -8.71
C ALA A 155 16.66 -1.77 -8.92
N LEU A 156 17.78 -2.03 -8.25
CA LEU A 156 19.05 -1.32 -8.42
C LEU A 156 20.07 -2.30 -9.01
N HIS A 157 20.92 -1.81 -9.90
CA HIS A 157 21.95 -2.58 -10.57
C HIS A 157 23.29 -1.87 -10.37
N ASP A 158 24.32 -2.64 -10.00
CA ASP A 158 25.70 -2.15 -9.85
C ASP A 158 26.44 -2.07 -11.19
#